data_AF-A0AAE0XAW9-F1
#
_entry.id   AF-A0AAE0XAW9-F1
#
_cell.length_a   1.000
_cell.length_b   1.000
_cell.length_c   1.000
_cell.angle_alpha   90.00
_cell.angle_beta   90.00
_cell.angle_gamma   90.00
#
_symmetry.space_group_name_H-M   'P 1'
#
loop_
_entity.id
_entity.type
_entity.pdbx_description
1 polymer ?
#
loop_
_entity_poly.entity_id
_entity_poly.type
_entity_poly.pdbx_seq_one_letter_code
_entity_poly.pdbx_strand_id
1 'polypeptide(L)'
;MRFTSLITGALAASVVAAHPGHDHEAEARNLEAMLDRMPRRDLSHCAEIIKRSGMEARSIARREELAAQLMKKRGLTGRATPINTSHKSTKGYTLSTPYSTIFATNNTCVLSPEVTEGPYYVAGEYIRKDTVEKQTGVSLTLDIQVLNIDTCKPVSGAYLEIWHTNATGVYSGISASGNGNSAKDKSNLNATFLRGVQQTDSDGVVQFNSIFPGHYTGRTTHTHVLVHTNAKALANGTIMDVTASHVGQFFYDQDLITLVEATAPYKSNKQTVTLNKNDGILTQASKTGDPFINYVTLGGSSVSGGLLGWIAFGIDTDLAKKVTKGATLYASGGVSG
;
A
#
# COMPACT_ATOMS: atom_id res chain seq x y z
N MET A 1 -14.75 -16.42 58.22
CA MET A 1 -15.08 -15.85 56.89
C MET A 1 -13.78 -15.48 56.20
N ARG A 2 -13.43 -16.18 55.12
CA ARG A 2 -12.26 -15.86 54.27
C ARG A 2 -12.74 -14.88 53.19
N PHE A 3 -12.18 -13.68 53.16
CA PHE A 3 -12.37 -12.75 52.04
C PHE A 3 -11.18 -12.90 51.09
N THR A 4 -11.45 -13.46 49.92
CA THR A 4 -10.54 -13.52 48.78
C THR A 4 -10.58 -12.19 48.06
N SER A 5 -9.51 -11.40 48.14
CA SER A 5 -9.31 -10.22 47.29
C SER A 5 -8.88 -10.66 45.90
N LEU A 6 -9.79 -10.56 44.93
CA LEU A 6 -9.49 -10.64 43.50
C LEU A 6 -8.76 -9.36 43.08
N ILE A 7 -7.45 -9.44 42.85
CA ILE A 7 -6.70 -8.40 42.15
C ILE A 7 -7.01 -8.57 40.66
N THR A 8 -7.90 -7.74 40.14
CA THR A 8 -8.10 -7.59 38.70
C THR A 8 -6.95 -6.73 38.17
N GLY A 9 -5.94 -7.38 37.59
CA GLY A 9 -4.89 -6.70 36.86
C GLY A 9 -5.46 -6.08 35.59
N ALA A 10 -5.71 -4.77 35.61
CA ALA A 10 -5.97 -4.02 34.38
C ALA A 10 -4.68 -3.99 33.57
N LEU A 11 -4.63 -4.74 32.46
CA LEU A 11 -3.66 -4.49 31.40
C LEU A 11 -3.98 -3.12 30.80
N ALA A 12 -3.29 -2.09 31.29
CA ALA A 12 -3.22 -0.82 30.58
C ALA A 12 -2.41 -1.05 29.30
N ALA A 13 -3.09 -1.19 28.17
CA ALA A 13 -2.45 -1.03 26.87
C ALA A 13 -1.92 0.40 26.80
N SER A 14 -0.61 0.56 26.81
CA SER A 14 0.05 1.84 26.61
C SER A 14 -0.27 2.33 25.19
N VAL A 15 -1.17 3.31 25.10
CA VAL A 15 -1.56 3.96 23.84
C VAL A 15 -0.39 4.83 23.38
N VAL A 16 0.45 4.29 22.50
CA VAL A 16 1.41 5.11 21.76
C VAL A 16 0.68 5.62 20.52
N ALA A 17 0.13 6.82 20.61
CA ALA A 17 -0.47 7.49 19.45
C ALA A 17 0.62 7.73 18.39
N ALA A 18 0.45 7.19 17.18
CA ALA A 18 1.37 7.44 16.06
C ALA A 18 1.47 8.94 15.78
N HIS A 19 0.34 9.65 15.91
CA HIS A 19 0.19 11.08 15.72
C HIS A 19 -0.68 11.67 16.84
N PRO A 20 -0.27 12.75 17.52
CA PRO A 20 -1.10 13.40 18.52
C PRO A 20 -2.42 13.89 17.90
N GLY A 21 -3.54 13.33 18.36
CA GLY A 21 -4.89 13.66 17.88
C GLY A 21 -5.49 12.71 16.84
N HIS A 22 -4.74 11.71 16.35
CA HIS A 22 -5.31 10.66 15.48
C HIS A 22 -5.65 9.40 16.29
N ASP A 23 -6.94 9.05 16.33
CA ASP A 23 -7.45 7.86 17.02
C ASP A 23 -7.52 6.66 16.06
N HIS A 24 -6.48 5.82 16.09
CA HIS A 24 -6.42 4.59 15.29
C HIS A 24 -7.46 3.55 15.70
N GLU A 25 -7.97 3.59 16.94
CA GLU A 25 -9.06 2.70 17.34
C GLU A 25 -10.38 3.19 16.74
N ALA A 26 -10.60 4.50 16.67
CA ALA A 26 -11.75 5.06 15.94
C ALA A 26 -11.68 4.69 14.46
N GLU A 27 -10.50 4.77 13.84
CA GLU A 27 -10.27 4.31 12.47
C GLU A 27 -10.62 2.81 12.32
N ALA A 28 -10.14 1.96 13.23
CA ALA A 28 -10.45 0.53 13.22
C ALA A 28 -11.96 0.24 13.43
N ARG A 29 -12.64 0.97 14.32
CA ARG A 29 -14.09 0.86 14.57
C ARG A 29 -14.91 1.33 13.37
N ASN A 30 -14.51 2.42 12.73
CA ASN A 30 -15.14 2.91 11.50
C ASN A 30 -15.04 1.85 10.41
N LEU A 31 -13.84 1.29 10.24
CA LEU A 31 -13.60 0.23 9.28
C LEU A 31 -14.47 -1.01 9.59
N GLU A 32 -14.67 -1.38 10.86
CA GLU A 32 -15.59 -2.47 11.24
C GLU A 32 -17.05 -2.22 10.88
N ALA A 33 -17.60 -1.05 11.22
CA ALA A 33 -18.96 -0.68 10.85
C ALA A 33 -19.18 -0.65 9.33
N MET A 34 -18.12 -0.44 8.57
CA MET A 34 -18.13 -0.42 7.12
C MET A 34 -18.11 -1.80 6.50
N LEU A 35 -17.33 -2.73 7.05
CA LEU A 35 -17.31 -4.12 6.58
C LEU A 35 -18.69 -4.77 6.66
N ASP A 36 -19.49 -4.42 7.68
CA ASP A 36 -20.84 -4.94 7.83
C ASP A 36 -21.81 -4.49 6.74
N ARG A 37 -21.47 -3.42 6.01
CA ARG A 37 -22.30 -2.85 4.93
C ARG A 37 -21.87 -3.29 3.53
N MET A 38 -20.77 -4.03 3.40
CA MET A 38 -20.25 -4.45 2.10
C MET A 38 -21.01 -5.66 1.55
N PRO A 39 -21.55 -5.58 0.31
CA PRO A 39 -22.27 -6.70 -0.31
C PRO A 39 -21.33 -7.84 -0.72
N ARG A 40 -20.04 -7.55 -0.93
CA ARG A 40 -19.00 -8.50 -1.34
C ARG A 40 -17.81 -8.35 -0.39
N ARG A 41 -17.38 -9.45 0.22
CA ARG A 41 -16.21 -9.47 1.12
C ARG A 41 -14.92 -9.89 0.45
N ASP A 42 -14.97 -10.45 -0.75
CA ASP A 42 -13.83 -10.84 -1.57
C ASP A 42 -14.24 -10.91 -3.06
N LEU A 43 -13.28 -11.25 -3.92
CA LEU A 43 -13.48 -11.44 -5.37
C LEU A 43 -13.54 -12.93 -5.77
N SER A 44 -13.88 -13.84 -4.85
CA SER A 44 -13.92 -15.28 -5.14
C SER A 44 -14.88 -15.63 -6.28
N HIS A 45 -16.01 -14.92 -6.41
CA HIS A 45 -16.94 -15.07 -7.53
C HIS A 45 -16.36 -14.64 -8.88
N CYS A 46 -15.30 -13.84 -8.88
CA CYS A 46 -14.62 -13.39 -10.09
C CYS A 46 -13.61 -14.40 -10.62
N ALA A 47 -13.24 -15.42 -9.84
CA ALA A 47 -12.16 -16.35 -10.20
C ALA A 47 -12.33 -16.96 -11.60
N GLU A 48 -13.52 -17.47 -11.91
CA GLU A 48 -13.79 -18.07 -13.23
C GLU A 48 -13.80 -17.03 -14.36
N ILE A 49 -14.28 -15.82 -14.10
CA ILE A 49 -14.29 -14.72 -15.08
C ILE A 49 -12.86 -14.26 -15.40
N ILE A 50 -12.04 -14.09 -14.36
CA ILE A 50 -10.63 -13.72 -14.47
C ILE A 50 -9.89 -14.78 -15.30
N LYS A 51 -10.10 -16.06 -15.00
CA LYS A 51 -9.47 -17.17 -15.70
C LYS A 51 -9.87 -17.21 -17.19
N ARG A 52 -11.17 -17.24 -17.49
CA ARG A 52 -11.67 -17.35 -18.87
C ARG A 52 -11.36 -16.14 -19.75
N SER A 53 -11.20 -14.95 -19.16
CA SER A 53 -10.90 -13.71 -19.89
C SER A 53 -9.43 -13.60 -20.34
N GLY A 54 -8.58 -14.56 -19.95
CA GLY A 54 -7.14 -14.52 -20.19
C GLY A 54 -6.41 -13.45 -19.38
N MET A 55 -7.09 -12.80 -18.43
CA MET A 55 -6.52 -11.73 -17.59
C MET A 55 -5.35 -12.25 -16.75
N GLU A 56 -5.48 -13.45 -16.19
CA GLU A 56 -4.40 -14.09 -15.43
C GLU A 56 -3.15 -14.29 -16.30
N ALA A 57 -3.31 -14.81 -17.52
CA ALA A 57 -2.21 -15.01 -18.46
C ALA A 57 -1.53 -13.68 -18.85
N ARG A 58 -2.30 -12.62 -19.09
CA ARG A 58 -1.75 -11.28 -19.38
C ARG A 58 -1.01 -10.70 -18.16
N SER A 59 -1.55 -10.86 -16.95
CA SER A 59 -0.89 -10.41 -15.72
C SER A 59 0.42 -11.17 -15.45
N ILE A 60 0.46 -12.48 -15.69
CA ILE A 60 1.69 -13.27 -15.65
C ILE A 60 2.71 -12.72 -16.64
N ALA A 61 2.34 -12.64 -17.92
CA ALA A 61 3.26 -12.22 -18.98
C ALA A 61 3.83 -10.81 -18.72
N ARG A 62 2.98 -9.87 -18.28
CA ARG A 62 3.39 -8.51 -17.92
C ARG A 62 4.40 -8.50 -16.77
N ARG A 63 4.17 -9.30 -15.72
CA ARG A 63 5.06 -9.37 -14.54
C ARG A 63 6.38 -10.07 -14.87
N GLU A 64 6.35 -11.10 -15.71
CA GLU A 64 7.56 -11.74 -16.25
C GLU A 64 8.42 -10.76 -17.04
N GLU A 65 7.80 -10.03 -17.95
CA GLU A 65 8.49 -9.01 -18.74
C GLU A 65 9.04 -7.90 -17.85
N LEU A 66 8.24 -7.40 -16.91
CA LEU A 66 8.67 -6.36 -15.98
C LEU A 66 9.86 -6.82 -15.12
N ALA A 67 9.83 -8.04 -14.60
CA ALA A 67 10.95 -8.62 -13.85
C ALA A 67 12.22 -8.68 -14.71
N ALA A 68 12.12 -9.17 -15.96
CA ALA A 68 13.24 -9.24 -16.89
C ALA A 68 13.81 -7.84 -17.22
N GLN A 69 12.94 -6.85 -17.46
CA GLN A 69 13.33 -5.47 -17.70
C GLN A 69 14.05 -4.86 -16.50
N LEU A 70 13.54 -5.08 -15.28
CA LEU A 70 14.15 -4.58 -14.04
C LEU A 70 15.52 -5.22 -13.78
N MET A 71 15.64 -6.54 -13.97
CA MET A 71 16.90 -7.27 -13.87
C MET A 71 17.94 -6.72 -14.84
N LYS A 72 17.56 -6.54 -16.11
CA LYS A 72 18.43 -5.97 -17.15
C LYS A 72 18.84 -4.52 -16.82
N LYS A 73 17.88 -3.66 -16.45
CA LYS A 73 18.14 -2.25 -16.11
C LYS A 73 19.14 -2.10 -14.96
N ARG A 74 19.16 -3.07 -14.04
CA ARG A 74 20.02 -3.07 -12.84
C ARG A 74 21.30 -3.88 -12.99
N GLY A 75 21.54 -4.48 -14.16
CA GLY A 75 22.71 -5.35 -14.37
C GLY A 75 22.74 -6.58 -13.46
N LEU A 76 21.57 -7.05 -13.02
CA LEU A 76 21.47 -8.18 -12.09
C LEU A 76 21.53 -9.50 -12.85
N THR A 77 22.33 -10.43 -12.32
CA THR A 77 22.38 -11.82 -12.77
C THR A 77 21.49 -12.71 -11.90
N GLY A 78 21.09 -13.87 -12.41
CA GLY A 78 20.25 -14.81 -11.68
C GLY A 78 18.76 -14.57 -11.92
N ARG A 79 17.93 -15.00 -10.98
CA ARG A 79 16.47 -15.03 -11.12
C ARG A 79 15.80 -14.22 -10.01
N ALA A 80 14.71 -13.54 -10.36
CA ALA A 80 13.79 -13.01 -9.36
C ALA A 80 13.26 -14.14 -8.48
N THR A 81 13.37 -13.99 -7.16
CA THR A 81 13.13 -15.05 -6.18
C THR A 81 11.95 -14.67 -5.30
N PRO A 82 10.89 -15.49 -5.21
CA PRO A 82 9.86 -15.28 -4.20
C PRO A 82 10.46 -15.48 -2.82
N ILE A 83 10.13 -14.60 -1.87
CA ILE A 83 10.34 -14.89 -0.46
C ILE A 83 9.00 -15.44 0.03
N ASN A 84 8.98 -16.75 0.28
CA ASN A 84 7.77 -17.48 0.58
C ASN A 84 7.74 -17.92 2.04
N THR A 85 7.13 -17.13 2.92
CA THR A 85 6.93 -17.57 4.30
C THR A 85 5.66 -17.10 5.00
N SER A 86 4.96 -16.04 4.57
CA SER A 86 3.90 -15.44 5.42
C SER A 86 2.54 -15.21 4.75
N HIS A 87 2.46 -15.00 3.43
CA HIS A 87 1.16 -14.99 2.76
C HIS A 87 0.51 -16.37 2.87
N LYS A 88 -0.81 -16.46 3.08
CA LYS A 88 -1.60 -17.72 3.27
C LYS A 88 -1.44 -18.80 2.17
N SER A 89 -0.56 -18.61 1.20
CA SER A 89 -0.02 -19.62 0.29
C SER A 89 0.81 -20.65 1.06
N THR A 90 0.31 -21.87 1.17
CA THR A 90 1.07 -23.04 1.64
C THR A 90 2.14 -23.51 0.64
N LYS A 91 2.33 -22.83 -0.49
CA LYS A 91 3.18 -23.28 -1.59
C LYS A 91 4.64 -22.88 -1.36
N GLY A 92 5.50 -23.85 -1.05
CA GLY A 92 6.96 -23.66 -0.99
C GLY A 92 7.55 -23.30 -2.36
N TYR A 93 7.72 -22.00 -2.64
CA TYR A 93 8.41 -21.57 -3.84
C TYR A 93 9.92 -21.74 -3.70
N THR A 94 10.52 -22.41 -4.68
CA THR A 94 11.98 -22.52 -4.87
C THR A 94 12.44 -21.68 -6.06
N LEU A 95 13.76 -21.53 -6.22
CA LEU A 95 14.37 -20.92 -7.41
C LEU A 95 14.01 -21.61 -8.73
N SER A 96 13.62 -22.90 -8.68
CA SER A 96 13.19 -23.66 -9.85
C SER A 96 11.70 -23.50 -10.18
N THR A 97 10.90 -22.85 -9.32
CA THR A 97 9.47 -22.60 -9.57
C THR A 97 9.28 -21.78 -10.84
N PRO A 98 8.45 -22.19 -11.82
CA PRO A 98 8.16 -21.40 -13.01
C PRO A 98 7.59 -20.01 -12.67
N TYR A 99 7.93 -18.99 -13.46
CA TYR A 99 7.44 -17.64 -13.21
C TYR A 99 5.95 -17.53 -13.45
N SER A 100 5.43 -18.31 -14.38
CA SER A 100 4.00 -18.51 -14.56
C SER A 100 3.31 -18.93 -13.28
N THR A 101 3.93 -19.76 -12.44
CA THR A 101 3.38 -20.13 -11.13
C THR A 101 3.53 -19.02 -10.10
N ILE A 102 4.67 -18.31 -10.09
CA ILE A 102 4.95 -17.22 -9.13
C ILE A 102 3.99 -16.05 -9.36
N PHE A 103 3.86 -15.61 -10.61
CA PHE A 103 3.08 -14.44 -11.00
C PHE A 103 1.60 -14.73 -11.29
N ALA A 104 1.17 -16.00 -11.30
CA ALA A 104 -0.24 -16.39 -11.38
C ALA A 104 -1.04 -15.93 -10.17
N THR A 105 -0.38 -15.73 -9.03
CA THR A 105 -1.04 -15.35 -7.78
C THR A 105 -1.65 -13.96 -7.93
N ASN A 106 -2.96 -13.93 -8.15
CA ASN A 106 -3.81 -12.77 -7.96
C ASN A 106 -4.54 -12.97 -6.63
N ASN A 107 -3.87 -12.68 -5.51
CA ASN A 107 -4.59 -12.55 -4.25
C ASN A 107 -5.49 -11.33 -4.40
N THR A 108 -6.76 -11.60 -4.69
CA THR A 108 -7.76 -10.59 -5.01
C THR A 108 -8.54 -10.28 -3.76
N CYS A 109 -8.16 -9.19 -3.10
CA CYS A 109 -8.93 -8.63 -1.99
C CYS A 109 -10.01 -7.71 -2.58
N VAL A 110 -11.21 -7.69 -2.00
CA VAL A 110 -11.98 -6.44 -2.02
C VAL A 110 -11.39 -5.67 -0.87
N LEU A 111 -10.38 -4.86 -1.15
CA LEU A 111 -9.91 -3.94 -0.13
C LEU A 111 -11.13 -3.16 0.31
N SER A 112 -11.36 -3.12 1.62
CA SER A 112 -12.51 -2.40 2.18
C SER A 112 -12.62 -1.03 1.52
N PRO A 113 -13.79 -0.61 1.03
CA PRO A 113 -14.08 0.80 0.94
C PRO A 113 -13.78 1.40 2.31
N GLU A 114 -12.85 2.35 2.32
CA GLU A 114 -12.64 3.30 3.41
C GLU A 114 -12.01 2.71 4.68
N VAL A 115 -10.70 2.45 4.61
CA VAL A 115 -9.84 2.94 5.72
C VAL A 115 -9.94 4.47 5.74
N THR A 116 -9.77 5.12 6.89
CA THR A 116 -9.55 6.57 6.84
C THR A 116 -8.28 6.83 6.04
N GLU A 117 -8.24 7.91 5.27
CA GLU A 117 -7.07 8.27 4.46
C GLU A 117 -5.82 8.49 5.34
N GLY A 118 -5.99 8.50 6.66
CA GLY A 118 -5.05 8.99 7.62
C GLY A 118 -4.89 10.51 7.48
N PRO A 119 -4.19 11.15 8.42
CA PRO A 119 -3.97 12.60 8.38
C PRO A 119 -3.05 13.05 7.24
N TYR A 120 -2.67 12.15 6.33
CA TYR A 120 -1.52 12.31 5.43
C TYR A 120 -1.85 12.20 3.95
N TYR A 121 -3.12 12.10 3.58
CA TYR A 121 -3.55 12.33 2.22
C TYR A 121 -3.33 13.79 1.82
N VAL A 122 -2.75 13.99 0.63
CA VAL A 122 -2.46 15.30 0.06
C VAL A 122 -3.20 15.39 -1.27
N ALA A 123 -4.11 16.34 -1.40
CA ALA A 123 -4.78 16.57 -2.69
C ALA A 123 -3.84 17.32 -3.65
N GLY A 124 -3.98 17.14 -4.97
CA GLY A 124 -3.17 17.87 -5.95
C GLY A 124 -1.93 17.14 -6.46
N GLU A 125 -1.86 15.82 -6.28
CA GLU A 125 -0.67 15.01 -6.60
C GLU A 125 -0.37 14.89 -8.10
N TYR A 126 0.91 14.66 -8.41
CA TYR A 126 1.41 14.52 -9.77
C TYR A 126 1.08 13.15 -10.39
N ILE A 127 0.70 13.16 -11.65
CA ILE A 127 0.57 11.98 -12.48
C ILE A 127 1.98 11.54 -12.90
N ARG A 128 2.51 10.48 -12.28
CA ARG A 128 3.88 10.01 -12.51
C ARG A 128 4.10 8.55 -12.13
N LYS A 129 4.94 7.87 -12.91
CA LYS A 129 5.41 6.51 -12.63
C LYS A 129 6.49 6.47 -11.55
N ASP A 130 7.46 7.38 -11.60
CA ASP A 130 8.57 7.42 -10.64
C ASP A 130 8.24 8.39 -9.50
N THR A 131 8.20 7.86 -8.27
CA THR A 131 7.89 8.63 -7.06
C THR A 131 9.11 8.83 -6.16
N VAL A 132 10.27 8.25 -6.49
CA VAL A 132 11.43 8.17 -5.57
C VAL A 132 12.00 9.54 -5.23
N GLU A 133 12.08 10.42 -6.24
CA GLU A 133 12.79 11.70 -6.16
C GLU A 133 14.21 11.52 -5.60
N LYS A 134 14.52 12.12 -4.45
CA LYS A 134 15.83 12.07 -3.79
C LYS A 134 15.89 11.06 -2.63
N GLN A 135 14.83 10.26 -2.44
CA GLN A 135 14.79 9.31 -1.33
C GLN A 135 15.71 8.12 -1.58
N THR A 136 16.34 7.62 -0.52
CA THR A 136 17.18 6.43 -0.55
C THR A 136 16.46 5.28 0.15
N GLY A 137 16.51 4.08 -0.42
CA GLY A 137 15.90 2.89 0.15
C GLY A 137 16.02 1.68 -0.77
N VAL A 138 15.44 0.55 -0.33
CA VAL A 138 15.30 -0.65 -1.14
C VAL A 138 14.33 -0.32 -2.27
N SER A 139 14.80 -0.34 -3.51
CA SER A 139 13.93 0.04 -4.62
C SER A 139 12.80 -0.98 -4.81
N LEU A 140 11.59 -0.48 -4.97
CA LEU A 140 10.35 -1.23 -5.10
C LEU A 140 9.65 -0.81 -6.39
N THR A 141 9.33 -1.76 -7.26
CA THR A 141 8.41 -1.55 -8.38
C THR A 141 7.08 -2.21 -8.05
N LEU A 142 5.97 -1.47 -8.16
CA LEU A 142 4.62 -1.98 -7.91
C LEU A 142 3.86 -2.15 -9.22
N ASP A 143 3.19 -3.29 -9.38
CA ASP A 143 2.19 -3.60 -10.43
C ASP A 143 0.82 -3.78 -9.75
N ILE A 144 -0.06 -2.79 -9.90
CA ILE A 144 -1.33 -2.74 -9.16
C ILE A 144 -2.47 -2.83 -10.17
N GLN A 145 -3.35 -3.81 -10.01
CA GLN A 145 -4.51 -4.03 -10.88
C GLN A 145 -5.82 -3.73 -10.15
N VAL A 146 -6.68 -2.93 -10.78
CA VAL A 146 -7.99 -2.53 -10.27
C VAL A 146 -9.09 -3.23 -11.06
N LEU A 147 -9.96 -3.95 -10.35
CA LEU A 147 -11.11 -4.66 -10.90
C LEU A 147 -12.40 -4.06 -10.38
N ASN A 148 -13.46 -4.07 -11.19
CA ASN A 148 -14.80 -3.77 -10.71
C ASN A 148 -15.37 -5.01 -10.01
N ILE A 149 -15.88 -4.85 -8.79
CA ILE A 149 -16.34 -5.97 -7.94
C ILE A 149 -17.54 -6.73 -8.51
N ASP A 150 -18.40 -6.08 -9.29
CA ASP A 150 -19.64 -6.69 -9.78
C ASP A 150 -19.45 -7.38 -11.13
N THR A 151 -18.74 -6.71 -12.03
CA THR A 151 -18.50 -7.19 -13.40
C THR A 151 -17.27 -8.08 -13.51
N CYS A 152 -16.38 -8.05 -12.51
CA CYS A 152 -15.08 -8.73 -12.50
C CYS A 152 -14.16 -8.34 -13.68
N LYS A 153 -14.41 -7.17 -14.28
CA LYS A 153 -13.63 -6.63 -15.39
C LYS A 153 -12.63 -5.60 -14.88
N PRO A 154 -11.52 -5.37 -15.61
CA PRO A 154 -10.61 -4.29 -15.27
C PRO A 154 -11.28 -2.92 -15.32
N VAL A 155 -10.91 -2.05 -14.38
CA VAL A 155 -11.34 -0.65 -14.38
C VAL A 155 -10.32 0.17 -15.15
N SER A 156 -10.62 0.48 -16.41
CA SER A 156 -9.75 1.30 -17.26
C SER A 156 -10.04 2.80 -17.10
N GLY A 157 -9.02 3.63 -17.18
CA GLY A 157 -9.14 5.09 -17.16
C GLY A 157 -9.32 5.71 -15.77
N ALA A 158 -9.39 4.92 -14.70
CA ALA A 158 -9.42 5.41 -13.34
C ALA A 158 -8.04 5.92 -12.90
N TYR A 159 -8.00 6.92 -12.03
CA TYR A 159 -6.74 7.38 -11.44
C TYR A 159 -6.51 6.67 -10.11
N LEU A 160 -5.41 5.95 -10.00
CA LEU A 160 -4.94 5.34 -8.76
C LEU A 160 -3.80 6.17 -8.19
N GLU A 161 -3.95 6.56 -6.93
CA GLU A 161 -2.94 7.26 -6.15
C GLU A 161 -2.30 6.32 -5.14
N ILE A 162 -0.99 6.44 -4.95
CA ILE A 162 -0.27 5.85 -3.82
C ILE A 162 0.49 6.91 -3.04
N TRP A 163 0.60 6.70 -1.73
CA TRP A 163 1.55 7.41 -0.89
C TRP A 163 2.06 6.52 0.24
N HIS A 164 3.29 6.76 0.67
CA HIS A 164 3.87 6.09 1.82
C HIS A 164 5.03 6.90 2.41
N THR A 165 5.50 6.48 3.59
CA THR A 165 6.66 7.07 4.25
C THR A 165 7.95 6.80 3.49
N ASN A 166 8.95 7.65 3.70
CA ASN A 166 10.33 7.31 3.40
C ASN A 166 10.89 6.25 4.36
N ALA A 167 12.13 5.83 4.14
CA ALA A 167 12.78 4.78 4.93
C ALA A 167 12.90 5.06 6.44
N THR A 168 12.76 6.32 6.87
CA THR A 168 12.80 6.73 8.28
C THR A 168 11.42 7.11 8.85
N GLY A 169 10.34 6.80 8.14
CA GLY A 169 8.98 6.99 8.64
C GLY A 169 8.45 8.42 8.53
N VAL A 170 8.87 9.18 7.50
CA VAL A 170 8.39 10.55 7.23
C VAL A 170 7.55 10.57 5.94
N TYR A 171 6.33 11.12 6.00
CA TYR A 171 5.56 11.45 4.81
C TYR A 171 5.97 12.82 4.25
N SER A 172 6.09 12.94 2.93
CA SER A 172 6.20 14.23 2.24
C SER A 172 4.86 14.99 2.28
N GLY A 173 4.84 16.29 1.98
CA GLY A 173 3.61 17.08 1.82
C GLY A 173 2.87 17.39 3.13
N ILE A 174 3.39 16.96 4.27
CA ILE A 174 2.73 17.02 5.58
C ILE A 174 3.60 17.75 6.60
N SER A 175 2.99 18.66 7.36
CA SER A 175 3.64 19.34 8.48
C SER A 175 2.78 19.16 9.72
N ALA A 176 2.97 18.03 10.42
CA ALA A 176 2.16 17.63 11.55
C ALA A 176 3.02 16.95 12.64
N SER A 177 2.55 17.00 13.89
CA SER A 177 3.18 16.25 14.96
C SER A 177 3.05 14.74 14.70
N GLY A 178 4.13 13.98 14.93
CA GLY A 178 4.16 12.54 14.68
C GLY A 178 4.54 12.11 13.26
N ASN A 179 4.79 13.03 12.32
CA ASN A 179 5.23 12.70 10.96
C ASN A 179 6.72 12.30 10.86
N GLY A 180 7.35 11.90 11.97
CA GLY A 180 8.79 11.58 12.03
C GLY A 180 9.74 12.78 11.86
N ASN A 181 9.26 13.94 11.40
CA ASN A 181 10.00 15.20 11.34
C ASN A 181 9.36 16.30 12.22
N SER A 182 10.04 17.45 12.34
CA SER A 182 9.54 18.57 13.13
C SER A 182 8.22 19.10 12.56
N ALA A 183 7.18 19.24 13.38
CA ALA A 183 5.93 19.90 12.99
C ALA A 183 6.11 21.39 12.60
N LYS A 184 7.27 21.98 12.91
CA LYS A 184 7.66 23.34 12.47
C LYS A 184 8.34 23.35 11.11
N ASP A 185 8.69 22.20 10.55
CA ASP A 185 9.24 22.08 9.21
C ASP A 185 8.14 22.29 8.18
N LYS A 186 7.97 23.55 7.76
CA LYS A 186 7.04 23.93 6.69
C LYS A 186 7.59 23.64 5.30
N SER A 187 8.89 23.38 5.16
CA SER A 187 9.47 23.02 3.86
C SER A 187 8.93 21.68 3.37
N ASN A 188 8.57 20.78 4.28
CA ASN A 188 7.99 19.48 3.93
C ASN A 188 6.62 19.57 3.25
N LEU A 189 5.87 20.66 3.42
CA LEU A 189 4.60 20.87 2.69
C LEU A 189 4.81 20.92 1.16
N ASN A 190 5.99 21.35 0.71
CA ASN A 190 6.34 21.40 -0.71
C ASN A 190 7.03 20.13 -1.20
N ALA A 191 7.34 19.18 -0.31
CA ALA A 191 7.93 17.91 -0.70
C ALA A 191 6.86 17.00 -1.29
N THR A 192 7.24 16.23 -2.31
CA THR A 192 6.30 15.32 -3.00
C THR A 192 6.78 13.87 -3.06
N PHE A 193 7.98 13.57 -2.56
CA PHE A 193 8.55 12.23 -2.66
C PHE A 193 7.59 11.13 -2.18
N LEU A 194 7.64 9.98 -2.84
CA LEU A 194 6.91 8.76 -2.51
C LEU A 194 5.38 8.91 -2.56
N ARG A 195 4.93 9.87 -3.36
CA ARG A 195 3.53 10.10 -3.73
C ARG A 195 3.38 10.13 -5.24
N GLY A 196 2.28 9.63 -5.76
CA GLY A 196 2.04 9.72 -7.20
C GLY A 196 0.73 9.09 -7.62
N VAL A 197 0.28 9.55 -8.78
CA VAL A 197 -0.96 9.16 -9.42
C VAL A 197 -0.64 8.53 -10.77
N GLN A 198 -1.37 7.49 -11.14
CA GLN A 198 -1.32 6.89 -12.46
C GLN A 198 -2.72 6.60 -12.96
N GLN A 199 -2.94 6.75 -14.26
CA GLN A 199 -4.19 6.33 -14.88
C GLN A 199 -4.10 4.84 -15.23
N THR A 200 -5.13 4.06 -14.88
CA THR A 200 -5.19 2.64 -15.19
C THR A 200 -5.32 2.41 -16.70
N ASP A 201 -4.55 1.45 -17.21
CA ASP A 201 -4.60 1.05 -18.63
C ASP A 201 -5.84 0.20 -18.97
N SER A 202 -5.88 -0.40 -20.16
CA SER A 202 -6.98 -1.28 -20.60
C SER A 202 -7.13 -2.56 -19.79
N ASP A 203 -6.06 -3.00 -19.12
CA ASP A 203 -6.07 -4.14 -18.19
C ASP A 203 -6.29 -3.69 -16.74
N GLY A 204 -6.64 -2.42 -16.52
CA GLY A 204 -6.90 -1.85 -15.20
C GLY A 204 -5.63 -1.70 -14.36
N VAL A 205 -4.46 -1.64 -15.00
CA VAL A 205 -3.17 -1.70 -14.33
C VAL A 205 -2.52 -0.33 -14.27
N VAL A 206 -1.87 -0.07 -13.14
CA VAL A 206 -0.87 0.99 -12.99
C VAL A 206 0.44 0.40 -12.49
N GLN A 207 1.53 1.09 -12.81
CA GLN A 207 2.85 0.74 -12.30
C GLN A 207 3.54 1.96 -11.70
N PHE A 208 4.23 1.74 -10.58
CA PHE A 208 5.02 2.76 -9.88
C PHE A 208 6.45 2.26 -9.62
N ASN A 209 7.43 3.14 -9.75
CA ASN A 209 8.78 2.97 -9.23
C ASN A 209 8.89 3.81 -7.95
N SER A 210 9.20 3.15 -6.84
CA SER A 210 9.33 3.75 -5.51
C SER A 210 10.48 3.09 -4.73
N ILE A 211 10.51 3.32 -3.42
CA ILE A 211 11.27 2.54 -2.43
C ILE A 211 10.31 1.80 -1.49
N PHE A 212 10.79 0.74 -0.84
CA PHE A 212 10.05 0.07 0.22
C PHE A 212 9.78 1.07 1.37
N PRO A 213 8.56 1.13 1.94
CA PRO A 213 8.23 2.10 2.97
C PRO A 213 8.99 1.83 4.27
N GLY A 214 9.34 2.88 5.01
CA GLY A 214 9.87 2.74 6.37
C GLY A 214 8.77 2.69 7.41
N HIS A 215 9.02 2.08 8.56
CA HIS A 215 8.06 2.12 9.66
C HIS A 215 7.96 3.52 10.28
N TYR A 216 6.80 3.80 10.86
CA TYR A 216 6.60 4.90 11.80
C TYR A 216 5.83 4.39 13.02
N THR A 217 5.90 5.15 14.11
CA THR A 217 5.36 4.71 15.40
C THR A 217 3.87 4.35 15.29
N GLY A 218 3.42 3.28 15.95
CA GLY A 218 2.00 2.92 16.08
C GLY A 218 1.37 2.20 14.89
N ARG A 219 2.07 2.06 13.75
CA ARG A 219 1.57 1.38 12.55
C ARG A 219 2.62 0.42 11.99
N THR A 220 2.18 -0.71 11.43
CA THR A 220 3.08 -1.59 10.65
C THR A 220 3.39 -0.96 9.28
N THR A 221 4.42 -1.44 8.59
CA THR A 221 4.81 -0.92 7.27
C THR A 221 3.71 -1.15 6.23
N HIS A 222 3.29 -0.09 5.53
CA HIS A 222 2.21 -0.12 4.55
C HIS A 222 2.40 0.90 3.43
N THR A 223 1.61 0.75 2.37
CA THR A 223 1.44 1.73 1.29
C THR A 223 -0.04 2.07 1.18
N HIS A 224 -0.37 3.35 1.27
CA HIS A 224 -1.74 3.78 1.05
C HIS A 224 -2.10 3.73 -0.44
N VAL A 225 -3.38 3.50 -0.71
CA VAL A 225 -3.96 3.52 -2.04
C VAL A 225 -5.29 4.27 -2.02
N LEU A 226 -5.55 5.04 -3.07
CA LEU A 226 -6.83 5.69 -3.29
C LEU A 226 -7.18 5.62 -4.79
N VAL A 227 -8.44 5.37 -5.12
CA VAL A 227 -8.89 5.31 -6.52
C VAL A 227 -9.97 6.34 -6.80
N HIS A 228 -9.73 7.16 -7.82
CA HIS A 228 -10.68 8.11 -8.38
C HIS A 228 -11.22 7.59 -9.72
N THR A 229 -12.52 7.38 -9.81
CA THR A 229 -13.18 6.99 -11.07
C THR A 229 -13.63 8.19 -11.90
N ASN A 230 -13.78 9.37 -11.27
CA ASN A 230 -14.32 10.58 -11.90
C ASN A 230 -13.29 11.71 -12.06
N ALA A 231 -12.06 11.52 -11.59
CA ALA A 231 -11.00 12.50 -11.70
C ALA A 231 -10.61 12.78 -13.16
N LYS A 232 -10.10 14.00 -13.38
CA LYS A 232 -9.53 14.42 -14.66
C LYS A 232 -8.13 14.99 -14.44
N ALA A 233 -7.22 14.66 -15.35
CA ALA A 233 -5.92 15.33 -15.39
C ALA A 233 -6.09 16.83 -15.64
N LEU A 234 -5.34 17.61 -14.87
CA LEU A 234 -5.15 19.03 -15.09
C LEU A 234 -3.97 19.26 -16.05
N ALA A 235 -3.92 20.44 -16.68
CA ALA A 235 -2.90 20.80 -17.67
C ALA A 235 -1.46 20.78 -17.13
N ASN A 236 -1.29 20.93 -15.81
CA ASN A 236 -0.01 20.85 -15.10
C ASN A 236 0.40 19.41 -14.74
N GLY A 237 -0.33 18.39 -15.20
CA GLY A 237 -0.01 16.99 -14.94
C GLY A 237 -0.35 16.53 -13.51
N THR A 238 -1.29 17.18 -12.83
CA THR A 238 -1.82 16.74 -11.53
C THR A 238 -3.29 16.33 -11.62
N ILE A 239 -3.82 15.73 -10.55
CA ILE A 239 -5.27 15.60 -10.34
C ILE A 239 -5.70 16.43 -9.13
N MET A 240 -6.91 16.97 -9.16
CA MET A 240 -7.51 17.71 -8.03
C MET A 240 -8.93 17.20 -7.80
N ASP A 241 -9.02 15.95 -7.36
CA ASP A 241 -10.28 15.30 -6.99
C ASP A 241 -10.17 14.87 -5.52
N VAL A 242 -11.16 15.27 -4.72
CA VAL A 242 -11.26 14.88 -3.30
C VAL A 242 -12.43 13.93 -3.09
N THR A 243 -12.77 13.16 -4.13
CA THR A 243 -13.69 12.03 -4.05
C THR A 243 -12.98 10.74 -4.44
N ALA A 244 -13.33 9.63 -3.79
CA ALA A 244 -12.74 8.33 -4.04
C ALA A 244 -13.83 7.25 -4.17
N SER A 245 -13.62 6.33 -5.09
CA SER A 245 -14.33 5.05 -5.15
C SER A 245 -13.71 4.02 -4.21
N HIS A 246 -12.49 4.25 -3.78
CA HIS A 246 -11.78 3.36 -2.87
C HIS A 246 -10.69 4.10 -2.11
N VAL A 247 -10.54 3.79 -0.83
CA VAL A 247 -9.41 4.18 0.03
C VAL A 247 -8.97 2.92 0.77
N GLY A 248 -7.69 2.59 0.69
CA GLY A 248 -7.13 1.35 1.21
C GLY A 248 -5.68 1.47 1.65
N GLN A 249 -5.17 0.38 2.21
CA GLN A 249 -3.76 0.21 2.54
C GLN A 249 -3.30 -1.19 2.13
N PHE A 250 -2.16 -1.25 1.45
CA PHE A 250 -1.45 -2.48 1.16
C PHE A 250 -0.40 -2.73 2.24
N PHE A 251 -0.26 -3.99 2.64
CA PHE A 251 0.68 -4.41 3.68
C PHE A 251 1.76 -5.35 3.13
N TYR A 252 2.78 -5.58 3.94
CA TYR A 252 3.93 -6.39 3.57
C TYR A 252 4.16 -7.50 4.60
N ASP A 253 4.68 -8.63 4.14
CA ASP A 253 5.00 -9.76 5.02
C ASP A 253 5.98 -9.34 6.12
N GLN A 254 5.78 -9.87 7.34
CA GLN A 254 6.63 -9.51 8.48
C GLN A 254 8.10 -9.87 8.25
N ASP A 255 8.36 -10.97 7.53
CA ASP A 255 9.71 -11.40 7.20
C ASP A 255 10.38 -10.45 6.19
N LEU A 256 9.63 -9.94 5.20
CA LEU A 256 10.13 -8.92 4.28
C LEU A 256 10.42 -7.61 5.01
N ILE A 257 9.51 -7.16 5.88
CA ILE A 257 9.72 -5.98 6.72
C ILE A 257 11.02 -6.15 7.51
N THR A 258 11.17 -7.27 8.22
CA THR A 258 12.36 -7.57 9.03
C THR A 258 13.64 -7.56 8.19
N LEU A 259 13.59 -8.12 6.98
CA LEU A 259 14.72 -8.15 6.05
C LEU A 259 15.12 -6.74 5.58
N VAL A 260 14.15 -5.89 5.24
CA VAL A 260 14.42 -4.51 4.79
C VAL A 260 14.89 -3.63 5.94
N GLU A 261 14.30 -3.76 7.14
CA GLU A 261 14.68 -3.01 8.35
C GLU A 261 16.15 -3.20 8.73
N ALA A 262 16.74 -4.37 8.42
CA ALA A 262 18.15 -4.64 8.66
C ALA A 262 19.11 -3.86 7.72
N THR A 263 18.60 -3.25 6.65
CA THR A 263 19.41 -2.58 5.61
C THR A 263 19.55 -1.07 5.86
N ALA A 264 20.53 -0.43 5.22
CA ALA A 264 20.59 1.03 5.17
C ALA A 264 19.61 1.57 4.10
N PRO A 265 18.93 2.71 4.33
CA PRO A 265 19.00 3.55 5.52
C PRO A 265 18.00 3.15 6.63
N TYR A 266 17.17 2.13 6.43
CA TYR A 266 16.11 1.71 7.37
C TYR A 266 16.60 1.47 8.79
N LYS A 267 17.73 0.79 8.97
CA LYS A 267 18.35 0.55 10.29
C LYS A 267 18.71 1.81 11.09
N SER A 268 18.72 2.98 10.43
CA SER A 268 18.96 4.27 11.08
C SER A 268 17.70 4.84 11.72
N ASN A 269 16.51 4.37 11.33
CA ASN A 269 15.23 4.78 11.91
C ASN A 269 15.18 4.40 13.40
N LYS A 270 14.85 5.38 14.25
CA LYS A 270 14.77 5.25 15.71
C LYS A 270 13.35 5.25 16.25
N GLN A 271 12.36 5.31 15.36
CA GLN A 271 10.96 5.20 15.75
C GLN A 271 10.65 3.80 16.31
N THR A 272 9.55 3.67 17.04
CA THR A 272 9.14 2.37 17.58
C THR A 272 8.49 1.53 16.49
N VAL A 273 9.03 0.33 16.26
CA VAL A 273 8.47 -0.64 15.31
C VAL A 273 7.17 -1.23 15.86
N THR A 274 6.13 -1.24 15.04
CA THR A 274 4.89 -1.99 15.29
C THR A 274 4.87 -3.21 14.38
N LEU A 275 4.81 -4.41 14.95
CA LEU A 275 4.72 -5.65 14.17
C LEU A 275 3.34 -5.78 13.52
N ASN A 276 3.25 -6.51 12.40
CA ASN A 276 1.99 -6.80 11.70
C ASN A 276 0.89 -7.30 12.66
N LYS A 277 1.22 -8.27 13.52
CA LYS A 277 0.28 -8.85 14.49
C LYS A 277 -0.27 -7.87 15.53
N ASN A 278 0.34 -6.69 15.67
CA ASN A 278 -0.03 -5.65 16.62
C ASN A 278 -0.71 -4.45 15.94
N ASP A 279 -0.86 -4.45 14.61
CA ASP A 279 -1.51 -3.36 13.87
C ASP A 279 -3.02 -3.64 13.73
N GLY A 280 -3.84 -2.78 14.35
CA GLY A 280 -5.30 -2.90 14.33
C GLY A 280 -5.91 -2.67 12.95
N ILE A 281 -5.30 -1.83 12.12
CA ILE A 281 -5.77 -1.55 10.74
C ILE A 281 -5.51 -2.75 9.85
N LEU A 282 -4.34 -3.37 9.94
CA LEU A 282 -4.04 -4.61 9.23
C LEU A 282 -4.96 -5.75 9.69
N THR A 283 -5.18 -5.89 11.00
CA THR A 283 -6.10 -6.90 11.55
C THR A 283 -7.48 -6.77 10.92
N GLN A 284 -7.95 -5.53 10.79
CA GLN A 284 -9.25 -5.25 10.23
C GLN A 284 -9.29 -5.38 8.70
N ALA A 285 -8.28 -4.87 7.98
CA ALA A 285 -8.17 -5.02 6.52
C ALA A 285 -8.09 -6.50 6.09
N SER A 286 -7.54 -7.36 6.96
CA SER A 286 -7.47 -8.81 6.74
C SER A 286 -8.80 -9.53 6.90
N LYS A 287 -9.88 -8.85 7.35
CA LYS A 287 -11.24 -9.42 7.42
C LYS A 287 -11.93 -9.46 6.03
N THR A 288 -11.53 -8.60 5.08
CA THR A 288 -12.09 -8.53 3.70
C THR A 288 -11.18 -9.09 2.61
N GLY A 289 -10.21 -9.89 3.00
CA GLY A 289 -9.33 -10.58 2.05
C GLY A 289 -7.87 -10.49 2.47
N ASP A 290 -7.00 -10.57 1.47
CA ASP A 290 -5.56 -10.56 1.65
C ASP A 290 -5.00 -9.21 1.17
N PRO A 291 -4.76 -8.24 2.08
CA PRO A 291 -4.28 -6.91 1.70
C PRO A 291 -2.76 -6.86 1.49
N PHE A 292 -2.09 -8.02 1.45
CA PHE A 292 -0.66 -8.07 1.33
C PHE A 292 -0.18 -8.06 -0.13
N ILE A 293 0.86 -7.24 -0.39
CA ILE A 293 1.56 -7.23 -1.68
C ILE A 293 2.27 -8.57 -1.86
N ASN A 294 2.04 -9.24 -2.99
CA ASN A 294 2.88 -10.34 -3.43
C ASN A 294 4.19 -9.79 -3.98
N TYR A 295 5.32 -10.48 -3.79
CA TYR A 295 6.60 -9.92 -4.21
C TYR A 295 7.65 -10.97 -4.56
N VAL A 296 8.64 -10.51 -5.32
CA VAL A 296 9.91 -11.20 -5.56
C VAL A 296 11.06 -10.24 -5.31
N THR A 297 12.17 -10.75 -4.77
CA THR A 297 13.47 -10.05 -4.80
C THR A 297 14.10 -10.21 -6.17
N LEU A 298 14.76 -9.16 -6.65
CA LEU A 298 15.47 -9.16 -7.93
C LEU A 298 16.93 -9.56 -7.70
N GLY A 299 17.46 -10.51 -8.49
CA GLY A 299 18.88 -10.88 -8.45
C GLY A 299 19.29 -11.80 -7.29
N GLY A 300 18.37 -12.66 -6.83
CA GLY A 300 18.60 -13.62 -5.74
C GLY A 300 17.67 -13.38 -4.56
N SER A 301 18.02 -13.88 -3.38
CA SER A 301 17.22 -13.78 -2.14
C SER A 301 17.45 -12.51 -1.32
N SER A 302 18.41 -11.67 -1.72
CA SER A 302 18.69 -10.38 -1.08
C SER A 302 17.77 -9.28 -1.62
N VAL A 303 17.40 -8.32 -0.77
CA VAL A 303 16.66 -7.11 -1.16
C VAL A 303 17.54 -6.06 -1.86
N SER A 304 18.86 -6.26 -1.93
CA SER A 304 19.79 -5.30 -2.55
C SER A 304 19.56 -5.09 -4.04
N GLY A 305 19.07 -6.10 -4.77
CA GLY A 305 18.65 -5.95 -6.16
C GLY A 305 17.28 -5.27 -6.31
N GLY A 306 16.58 -5.06 -5.21
CA GLY A 306 15.23 -4.49 -5.10
C GLY A 306 14.11 -5.50 -5.23
N LEU A 307 12.89 -4.99 -5.27
CA LEU A 307 11.65 -5.74 -5.20
C LEU A 307 10.78 -5.44 -6.41
N LEU A 308 10.15 -6.48 -6.95
CA LEU A 308 8.94 -6.35 -7.77
C LEU A 308 7.76 -6.85 -6.92
N GLY A 309 6.85 -5.95 -6.58
CA GLY A 309 5.61 -6.22 -5.86
C GLY A 309 4.40 -6.13 -6.78
N TRP A 310 3.36 -6.91 -6.51
CA TRP A 310 2.09 -6.83 -7.22
C TRP A 310 0.89 -7.17 -6.34
N ILE A 311 -0.26 -6.60 -6.71
CA ILE A 311 -1.55 -6.92 -6.11
C ILE A 311 -2.68 -6.63 -7.10
N ALA A 312 -3.77 -7.38 -6.99
CA ALA A 312 -5.02 -7.07 -7.66
C ALA A 312 -6.10 -6.86 -6.60
N PHE A 313 -6.94 -5.84 -6.75
CA PHE A 313 -8.04 -5.60 -5.82
C PHE A 313 -9.30 -5.11 -6.52
N GLY A 314 -10.44 -5.33 -5.87
CA GLY A 314 -11.75 -4.92 -6.34
C GLY A 314 -12.18 -3.57 -5.77
N ILE A 315 -12.83 -2.75 -6.60
CA ILE A 315 -13.54 -1.53 -6.18
C ILE A 315 -15.00 -1.57 -6.63
N ASP A 316 -15.84 -0.85 -5.89
CA ASP A 316 -17.16 -0.43 -6.36
C ASP A 316 -17.00 0.84 -7.20
N THR A 317 -17.26 0.77 -8.51
CA THR A 317 -17.10 1.94 -9.40
C THR A 317 -18.27 2.92 -9.30
N ASP A 318 -19.39 2.50 -8.71
CA ASP A 318 -20.56 3.37 -8.52
C ASP A 318 -20.42 4.19 -7.22
N LEU A 319 -19.45 3.84 -6.39
CA LEU A 319 -19.09 4.60 -5.20
C LEU A 319 -18.26 5.84 -5.55
N ALA A 320 -18.62 6.99 -5.00
CA ALA A 320 -17.78 8.19 -5.01
C ALA A 320 -18.04 8.98 -3.72
N LYS A 321 -17.11 8.89 -2.77
CA LYS A 321 -17.24 9.54 -1.45
C LYS A 321 -16.17 10.60 -1.25
N LYS A 322 -16.53 11.68 -0.56
CA LYS A 322 -15.57 12.72 -0.19
C LYS A 322 -14.52 12.14 0.75
N VAL A 323 -13.26 12.48 0.48
CA VAL A 323 -12.12 12.11 1.31
C VAL A 323 -11.58 13.30 2.09
N THR A 324 -11.01 13.04 3.27
CA THR A 324 -10.40 14.08 4.11
C THR A 324 -8.92 14.22 3.78
N LYS A 325 -8.46 15.44 3.53
CA LYS A 325 -7.07 15.75 3.21
C LYS A 325 -6.36 16.41 4.38
N GLY A 326 -5.10 16.02 4.62
CA GLY A 326 -4.21 16.68 5.58
C GLY A 326 -3.47 17.88 5.00
N ALA A 327 -3.35 17.94 3.67
CA ALA A 327 -2.81 19.09 2.94
C ALA A 327 -3.32 19.15 1.49
N THR A 328 -3.03 20.24 0.80
CA THR A 328 -3.23 20.37 -0.65
C THR A 328 -1.97 20.93 -1.30
N LEU A 329 -1.49 20.27 -2.35
CA LEU A 329 -0.43 20.76 -3.22
C LEU A 329 -1.04 21.59 -4.35
N TYR A 330 -0.79 22.89 -4.35
CA TYR A 330 -1.12 23.78 -5.46
C TYR A 330 0.12 24.07 -6.30
N ALA A 331 -0.07 24.68 -7.48
CA ALA A 331 1.04 25.19 -8.28
C ALA A 331 1.89 26.24 -7.52
N SER A 332 1.31 26.94 -6.55
CA SER A 332 1.99 27.89 -5.67
C SER A 332 2.70 27.23 -4.47
N GLY A 333 2.59 25.92 -4.29
CA GLY A 333 3.14 25.17 -3.16
C GLY A 333 2.08 24.48 -2.30
N GLY A 334 2.55 23.75 -1.30
CA GLY A 334 1.73 22.99 -0.37
C GLY A 334 1.14 23.84 0.76
N VAL A 335 -0.13 23.59 1.06
CA VAL A 335 -0.90 24.27 2.11
C VAL A 335 -1.49 23.20 3.03
N SER A 336 -1.28 23.32 4.33
CA SER A 336 -1.89 22.41 5.31
C SER A 336 -3.42 22.50 5.29
N GLY A 337 -4.07 21.37 5.50
CA GLY A 337 -5.53 21.26 5.65
C GLY A 337 -6.05 21.80 6.97
#